data_AF-A0A8J3TW79-F1
#
_entry.id   AF-A0A8J3TW79-F1
#
_cell.length_a   1.000
_cell.length_b   1.000
_cell.length_c   1.000
_cell.angle_alpha   90.00
_cell.angle_beta   90.00
_cell.angle_gamma   90.00
#
_symmetry.space_group_name_H-M   'P 1'
#
loop_
_entity.id
_entity.type
_entity.pdbx_description
1 polymer ?
#
loop_
_entity_poly.entity_id
_entity_poly.type
_entity_poly.pdbx_seq_one_letter_code
_entity_poly.pdbx_strand_id
1 'polypeptide(L)'
;MTTPEHITTWRDARYDMPVAQQLERYDKLAAQDASARARVELVARGIYDPARHGAEDRPPLTVAEHVELLALAECIARTVRHPANIHHALLAGVTWASIAGVIDSDEGTVRRDYQQWADDQYDLHRQHPHLGMTADEYAAATARVQRQS
;
A
#
# COMPACT_ATOMS: atom_id res chain seq x y z
N MET A 1 -21.63 -3.28 22.03
CA MET A 1 -20.72 -2.70 21.02
C MET A 1 -21.55 -2.44 19.78
N THR A 2 -21.86 -1.17 19.51
CA THR A 2 -22.51 -0.75 18.27
C THR A 2 -21.43 -0.69 17.18
N THR A 3 -21.58 -1.51 16.15
CA THR A 3 -20.77 -1.44 14.94
C THR A 3 -21.02 -0.08 14.28
N PRO A 4 -19.99 0.67 13.85
CA PRO A 4 -20.20 1.90 13.09
C PRO A 4 -21.06 1.62 11.85
N GLU A 5 -22.06 2.47 11.59
CA GLU A 5 -22.97 2.31 10.43
C GLU A 5 -22.24 2.37 9.08
N HIS A 6 -21.02 2.87 9.05
CA HIS A 6 -20.13 2.82 7.90
C HIS A 6 -18.68 2.57 8.34
N ILE A 7 -18.09 1.47 7.86
CA ILE A 7 -16.68 1.12 8.08
C ILE A 7 -15.95 1.45 6.78
N THR A 8 -15.11 2.48 6.80
CA THR A 8 -14.27 2.84 5.65
C THR A 8 -13.38 1.66 5.29
N THR A 9 -13.52 1.16 4.06
CA THR A 9 -12.68 0.09 3.52
C THR A 9 -11.54 0.69 2.70
N TRP A 10 -10.53 -0.14 2.39
CA TRP A 10 -9.46 0.29 1.47
C TRP A 10 -10.00 0.67 0.08
N ARG A 11 -11.13 0.09 -0.34
CA ARG A 11 -11.76 0.37 -1.63
C ARG A 11 -12.36 1.78 -1.63
N ASP A 12 -13.01 2.17 -0.55
CA ASP A 12 -13.57 3.52 -0.39
C ASP A 12 -12.43 4.55 -0.39
N ALA A 13 -11.38 4.28 0.40
CA ALA A 13 -10.17 5.12 0.43
C ALA A 13 -9.51 5.27 -0.95
N ARG A 14 -9.51 4.23 -1.79
CA ARG A 14 -8.87 4.23 -3.11
C ARG A 14 -9.54 5.13 -4.12
N TYR A 15 -10.88 5.19 -4.13
CA TYR A 15 -11.63 5.86 -5.19
C TYR A 15 -12.12 7.26 -4.80
N ASP A 16 -12.24 7.54 -3.51
CA ASP A 16 -12.78 8.81 -3.04
C ASP A 16 -11.72 9.92 -2.88
N MET A 17 -10.43 9.56 -2.86
CA MET A 17 -9.34 10.47 -2.53
C MET A 17 -8.09 10.22 -3.40
N PRO A 18 -7.41 11.26 -3.92
CA PRO A 18 -6.12 11.10 -4.58
C PRO A 18 -5.05 10.51 -3.63
N VAL A 19 -4.12 9.69 -4.16
CA VAL A 19 -3.07 9.02 -3.35
C VAL A 19 -2.28 9.99 -2.47
N ALA A 20 -1.98 11.20 -2.94
CA ALA A 20 -1.27 12.21 -2.15
C ALA A 20 -2.04 12.62 -0.88
N GLN A 21 -3.36 12.77 -0.98
CA GLN A 21 -4.21 13.08 0.17
C GLN A 21 -4.39 11.85 1.08
N GLN A 22 -4.43 10.63 0.52
CA GLN A 22 -4.43 9.40 1.32
C GLN A 22 -3.17 9.29 2.19
N LEU A 23 -2.01 9.63 1.62
CA LEU A 23 -0.73 9.67 2.35
C LEU A 23 -0.73 10.74 3.45
N GLU A 24 -1.16 11.96 3.13
CA GLU A 24 -1.25 13.04 4.13
C GLU A 24 -2.16 12.65 5.30
N ARG A 25 -3.32 12.05 5.00
CA ARG A 25 -4.26 11.58 6.02
C ARG A 25 -3.68 10.44 6.85
N TYR A 26 -3.02 9.48 6.22
CA TYR A 26 -2.31 8.39 6.89
C TYR A 26 -1.23 8.94 7.84
N ASP A 27 -0.37 9.83 7.36
CA ASP A 27 0.74 10.40 8.14
C ASP A 27 0.22 11.16 9.37
N LYS A 28 -0.87 11.91 9.21
CA LYS A 28 -1.51 12.61 10.33
C LYS A 28 -2.02 11.64 11.40
N LEU A 29 -2.76 10.61 11.01
CA LEU A 29 -3.30 9.61 11.94
C LEU A 29 -2.18 8.79 12.60
N ALA A 30 -1.17 8.38 11.84
CA ALA A 30 -0.02 7.65 12.34
C ALA A 30 0.79 8.49 13.35
N ALA A 31 1.00 9.78 13.08
CA ALA A 31 1.69 10.68 14.00
C ALA A 31 0.90 10.92 15.30
N GLN A 32 -0.43 11.03 15.20
CA GLN A 32 -1.31 11.15 16.37
C GLN A 32 -1.27 9.87 17.22
N ASP A 33 -1.40 8.70 16.60
CA ASP A 33 -1.34 7.40 17.28
C ASP A 33 0.02 7.17 17.97
N ALA A 34 1.12 7.45 17.27
CA ALA A 34 2.46 7.36 17.83
C ALA A 34 2.65 8.31 19.02
N SER A 35 2.16 9.55 18.91
CA SER A 35 2.22 10.53 20.00
C SER A 35 1.42 10.08 21.23
N ALA A 36 0.20 9.57 21.02
CA ALA A 36 -0.65 9.08 22.10
C ALA A 36 -0.02 7.89 22.82
N ARG A 37 0.52 6.91 22.07
CA ARG A 37 1.23 5.75 22.63
C ARG A 37 2.49 6.16 23.40
N ALA A 38 3.28 7.08 22.86
CA ALA A 38 4.46 7.59 23.54
C ALA A 38 4.11 8.29 24.87
N ARG A 39 3.05 9.10 24.90
CA ARG A 39 2.56 9.73 26.13
C ARG A 39 2.13 8.71 27.18
N VAL A 40 1.36 7.69 26.79
CA VAL A 40 0.94 6.61 27.69
C VAL A 40 2.16 5.95 28.34
N GLU A 41 3.20 5.65 27.56
CA GLU A 41 4.43 5.03 28.06
C GLU A 41 5.21 5.97 29.01
N LEU A 42 5.34 7.25 28.67
CA LEU A 42 6.01 8.24 29.52
C LEU A 42 5.29 8.45 30.86
N VAL A 43 3.95 8.49 30.83
CA VAL A 43 3.12 8.59 32.03
C VAL A 43 3.26 7.34 32.88
N ALA A 44 3.20 6.14 32.29
CA ALA A 44 3.36 4.88 32.99
C ALA A 44 4.73 4.75 33.68
N ARG A 45 5.77 5.33 33.07
CA ARG A 45 7.13 5.40 33.63
C ARG A 45 7.34 6.54 34.63
N GLY A 46 6.35 7.41 34.85
CA GLY A 46 6.46 8.54 35.77
C GLY A 46 7.43 9.65 35.32
N ILE A 47 7.78 9.69 34.04
CA ILE A 47 8.75 10.66 33.46
C ILE A 47 8.10 11.70 32.56
N TYR A 48 6.76 11.71 32.46
CA TYR A 48 6.05 12.69 31.66
C TYR A 48 6.14 14.09 32.27
N ASP A 49 6.84 14.97 31.56
CA ASP A 49 6.94 16.41 31.82
C ASP A 49 6.21 17.22 30.73
N PRO A 50 5.09 17.92 31.01
CA PRO A 50 4.37 18.72 30.03
C PRO A 50 5.18 19.86 29.42
N ALA A 51 6.15 20.44 30.15
CA ALA A 51 6.99 21.51 29.64
C ALA A 51 7.99 21.01 28.58
N ARG A 52 8.38 19.73 28.67
CA ARG A 52 9.28 19.06 27.72
C ARG A 52 8.57 18.32 26.60
N HIS A 53 7.42 17.71 26.90
CA HIS A 53 6.72 16.82 25.96
C HIS A 53 5.51 17.48 25.30
N GLY A 54 5.20 18.72 25.66
CA GLY A 54 4.03 19.45 25.17
C GLY A 54 2.84 19.32 26.12
N ALA A 55 2.09 20.41 26.27
CA ALA A 55 0.89 20.46 27.11
C ALA A 55 -0.41 20.18 26.34
N GLU A 56 -0.36 20.16 24.99
CA GLU A 56 -1.53 19.87 24.17
C GLU A 56 -2.03 18.44 24.44
N ASP A 57 -3.32 18.33 24.72
CA ASP A 57 -3.97 17.04 24.84
C ASP A 57 -4.06 16.41 23.44
N ARG A 58 -3.21 15.41 23.20
CA ARG A 58 -3.30 14.55 22.02
C ARG A 58 -4.09 13.31 22.39
N PRO A 59 -5.42 13.28 22.17
CA PRO A 59 -6.22 12.12 22.49
C PRO A 59 -5.78 10.92 21.64
N PRO A 60 -5.89 9.69 22.17
CA PRO A 60 -5.79 8.48 21.37
C PRO A 60 -6.75 8.53 20.18
N LEU A 61 -6.44 7.77 19.13
CA LEU A 61 -7.36 7.60 18.01
C LEU A 61 -8.68 7.00 18.49
N THR A 62 -9.77 7.46 17.90
CA THR A 62 -11.08 6.80 18.01
C THR A 62 -11.05 5.45 17.28
N VAL A 63 -12.05 4.60 17.55
CA VAL A 63 -12.21 3.32 16.83
C VAL A 63 -12.32 3.54 15.32
N ALA A 64 -13.07 4.57 14.89
CA ALA A 64 -13.23 4.92 13.48
C ALA A 64 -11.89 5.33 12.84
N GLU A 65 -11.09 6.14 13.54
CA GLU A 65 -9.77 6.56 13.05
C GLU A 65 -8.76 5.39 13.00
N HIS A 66 -8.83 4.42 13.91
CA HIS A 66 -8.03 3.20 13.80
C HIS A 66 -8.40 2.37 12.58
N VAL A 67 -9.69 2.23 12.28
CA VAL A 67 -10.17 1.56 11.06
C VAL A 67 -9.71 2.31 9.82
N GLU A 68 -9.85 3.64 9.81
CA GLU A 68 -9.40 4.50 8.71
C GLU A 68 -7.89 4.36 8.47
N LEU A 69 -7.08 4.37 9.53
CA LEU A 69 -5.64 4.18 9.45
C LEU A 69 -5.27 2.84 8.79
N LEU A 70 -5.95 1.75 9.16
CA LEU A 70 -5.73 0.43 8.55
C LEU A 70 -6.17 0.40 7.08
N ALA A 71 -7.31 1.00 6.75
CA ALA A 71 -7.81 1.08 5.38
C ALA A 71 -6.85 1.87 4.47
N LEU A 72 -6.33 2.99 4.95
CA LEU A 72 -5.34 3.81 4.24
C LEU A 72 -4.03 3.06 4.07
N ALA A 73 -3.52 2.41 5.12
CA ALA A 73 -2.30 1.60 5.04
C ALA A 73 -2.41 0.49 3.98
N GLU A 74 -3.53 -0.23 3.97
CA GLU A 74 -3.78 -1.28 2.97
C GLU A 74 -3.93 -0.70 1.55
N CYS A 75 -4.61 0.45 1.41
CA CYS A 75 -4.76 1.12 0.12
C CYS A 75 -3.39 1.54 -0.45
N ILE A 76 -2.55 2.17 0.37
CA ILE A 76 -1.18 2.56 0.02
C ILE A 76 -0.37 1.30 -0.33
N ALA A 77 -0.39 0.27 0.51
CA ALA A 77 0.33 -0.99 0.28
C ALA A 77 -0.06 -1.64 -1.06
N ARG A 78 -1.36 -1.74 -1.37
CA ARG A 78 -1.85 -2.27 -2.65
C ARG A 78 -1.45 -1.41 -3.84
N THR A 79 -1.39 -0.09 -3.66
CA THR A 79 -1.02 0.85 -4.72
C THR A 79 0.46 0.75 -5.05
N VAL A 80 1.32 0.72 -4.04
CA VAL A 80 2.78 0.65 -4.23
C VAL A 80 3.24 -0.74 -4.65
N ARG A 81 2.60 -1.81 -4.17
CA ARG A 81 2.90 -3.20 -4.55
C ARG A 81 2.18 -3.65 -5.82
N HIS A 82 1.48 -2.77 -6.52
CA HIS A 82 0.74 -3.15 -7.72
C HIS A 82 1.71 -3.70 -8.78
N PRO A 83 1.48 -4.89 -9.36
CA PRO A 83 2.44 -5.50 -10.30
C PRO A 83 2.73 -4.69 -11.58
N ALA A 84 1.87 -3.73 -11.93
CA ALA A 84 2.19 -2.75 -12.98
C ALA A 84 3.47 -1.93 -12.69
N ASN A 85 3.80 -1.68 -11.42
CA ASN A 85 5.04 -1.00 -11.05
C ASN A 85 6.27 -1.87 -11.38
N ILE A 86 6.15 -3.19 -11.18
CA ILE A 86 7.17 -4.17 -11.58
C ILE A 86 7.33 -4.17 -13.10
N HIS A 87 6.22 -4.12 -13.84
CA HIS A 87 6.26 -4.01 -15.30
C HIS A 87 7.05 -2.79 -15.78
N HIS A 88 6.75 -1.60 -15.24
CA HIS A 88 7.48 -0.39 -15.61
C HIS A 88 8.96 -0.46 -15.23
N ALA A 89 9.30 -1.04 -14.07
CA ALA A 89 10.69 -1.24 -13.66
C ALA A 89 11.45 -2.18 -14.64
N LEU A 90 10.82 -3.28 -15.05
CA LEU A 90 11.39 -4.19 -16.04
C LEU A 90 11.57 -3.53 -17.41
N LEU A 91 10.62 -2.70 -17.85
CA LEU A 91 10.76 -1.91 -19.08
C LEU A 91 11.91 -0.90 -19.00
N ALA A 92 12.19 -0.36 -17.81
CA ALA A 92 13.34 0.50 -17.56
C ALA A 92 14.67 -0.25 -17.41
N GLY A 93 14.66 -1.59 -17.49
CA GLY A 93 15.87 -2.43 -17.44
C GLY A 93 16.29 -2.88 -16.03
N VAL A 94 15.44 -2.70 -15.02
CA VAL A 94 15.70 -3.26 -13.68
C VAL A 94 15.60 -4.79 -13.74
N THR A 95 16.55 -5.49 -13.12
CA THR A 95 16.58 -6.95 -13.13
C THR A 95 15.60 -7.54 -12.12
N TRP A 96 15.18 -8.79 -12.35
CA TRP A 96 14.33 -9.54 -11.43
C TRP A 96 14.94 -9.67 -10.04
N ALA A 97 16.23 -10.00 -9.96
CA ALA A 97 16.97 -10.09 -8.69
C ALA A 97 16.98 -8.76 -7.93
N SER A 98 17.16 -7.63 -8.63
CA SER A 98 17.10 -6.30 -8.00
C SER A 98 15.69 -5.99 -7.47
N ILE A 99 14.64 -6.31 -8.23
CA ILE A 99 13.25 -6.11 -7.78
C ILE A 99 12.98 -6.97 -6.55
N ALA A 100 13.33 -8.25 -6.58
CA ALA A 100 13.15 -9.18 -5.47
C ALA A 100 13.85 -8.68 -4.20
N GLY A 101 15.10 -8.21 -4.33
CA GLY A 101 15.84 -7.62 -3.21
C GLY A 101 15.21 -6.34 -2.65
N VAL A 102 14.65 -5.46 -3.50
CA VAL A 102 13.99 -4.22 -3.05
C VAL A 102 12.71 -4.49 -2.26
N ILE A 103 11.94 -5.52 -2.65
CA ILE A 103 10.65 -5.81 -2.02
C ILE A 103 10.73 -6.90 -0.93
N ASP A 104 11.95 -7.31 -0.56
CA ASP A 104 12.21 -8.38 0.42
C ASP A 104 11.46 -9.68 0.09
N SER A 105 11.61 -10.14 -1.15
CA SER A 105 10.97 -11.36 -1.67
C SER A 105 11.98 -12.21 -2.46
N ASP A 106 11.58 -13.42 -2.83
CA ASP A 106 12.35 -14.26 -3.74
C ASP A 106 11.94 -14.02 -5.20
N GLU A 107 12.88 -14.20 -6.12
CA GLU A 107 12.67 -13.96 -7.55
C GLU A 107 11.53 -14.81 -8.15
N GLY A 108 11.37 -16.06 -7.69
CA GLY A 108 10.35 -16.97 -8.19
C GLY A 108 8.94 -16.50 -7.82
N THR A 109 8.76 -15.96 -6.62
CA THR A 109 7.52 -15.34 -6.18
C THR A 109 7.22 -14.08 -6.98
N VAL A 110 8.20 -13.19 -7.17
CA VAL A 110 8.02 -11.97 -7.98
C VAL A 110 7.60 -12.30 -9.42
N ARG A 111 8.24 -13.30 -10.04
CA ARG A 111 7.91 -13.74 -11.40
C ARG A 111 6.51 -14.34 -11.49
N ARG A 112 6.07 -15.14 -10.51
CA ARG A 112 4.70 -15.69 -10.48
C ARG A 112 3.65 -14.60 -10.35
N ASP A 113 3.83 -13.67 -9.42
CA ASP A 113 2.88 -12.59 -9.20
C ASP A 113 2.77 -11.68 -10.44
N TYR A 114 3.91 -11.41 -11.09
CA TYR A 114 3.94 -10.69 -12.35
C TYR A 114 3.25 -11.45 -13.49
N GLN A 115 3.45 -12.77 -13.60
CA GLN A 115 2.77 -13.59 -14.61
C GLN A 115 1.25 -13.56 -14.40
N GLN A 116 0.77 -13.76 -13.18
CA GLN A 116 -0.65 -13.68 -12.87
C GLN A 116 -1.24 -12.32 -13.25
N TRP A 117 -0.53 -11.23 -12.96
CA TRP A 117 -0.98 -9.90 -13.38
C TRP A 117 -1.01 -9.75 -14.91
N ALA A 118 -0.03 -10.27 -15.64
CA ALA A 118 -0.04 -10.23 -17.10
C ALA A 118 -1.23 -11.02 -17.67
N ASP A 119 -1.56 -12.17 -17.08
CA ASP A 119 -2.73 -12.97 -17.44
C ASP A 119 -4.02 -12.15 -17.19
N ASP A 120 -4.15 -11.51 -16.01
CA ASP A 120 -5.29 -10.66 -15.67
C ASP A 120 -5.43 -9.46 -16.63
N GLN A 121 -4.32 -8.85 -17.05
CA GLN A 121 -4.35 -7.75 -18.03
C GLN A 121 -4.79 -8.21 -19.41
N TYR A 122 -4.39 -9.41 -19.83
CA TYR A 122 -4.80 -9.96 -21.11
C TYR A 122 -6.28 -10.35 -21.11
N ASP A 123 -6.76 -10.96 -20.02
CA ASP A 123 -8.18 -11.26 -19.84
C ASP A 123 -9.03 -9.99 -19.75
N LEU A 124 -8.53 -8.94 -19.09
CA LEU A 124 -9.18 -7.63 -19.07
C LEU A 124 -9.34 -7.06 -20.48
N HIS A 125 -8.31 -7.15 -21.32
CA HIS A 125 -8.37 -6.68 -22.70
C HIS A 125 -9.38 -7.45 -23.55
N ARG A 126 -9.50 -8.77 -23.32
CA ARG A 126 -10.49 -9.61 -24.02
C ARG A 126 -11.93 -9.21 -23.67
N GLN A 127 -12.17 -8.76 -22.45
CA GLN A 127 -13.49 -8.30 -22.00
C GLN A 127 -13.74 -6.83 -22.38
N HIS A 128 -12.68 -6.02 -22.39
CA HIS A 128 -12.71 -4.59 -22.62
C HIS A 128 -11.53 -4.18 -23.53
N PRO A 129 -11.71 -4.17 -24.87
CA PRO A 129 -10.60 -3.99 -25.83
C PRO A 129 -9.81 -2.68 -25.76
N HIS A 130 -10.26 -1.72 -24.96
CA HIS A 130 -9.59 -0.43 -24.73
C HIS A 130 -8.81 -0.39 -23.40
N LEU A 131 -8.86 -1.46 -22.62
CA LEU A 131 -8.15 -1.65 -21.35
C LEU A 131 -7.23 -2.87 -21.45
N GLY A 132 -6.34 -3.03 -20.46
CA GLY A 132 -5.47 -4.20 -20.35
C GLY A 132 -4.36 -4.26 -21.40
N MET A 133 -3.79 -5.47 -21.57
CA MET A 133 -2.72 -5.74 -22.53
C MET A 133 -3.25 -6.39 -23.80
N THR A 134 -2.79 -5.90 -24.94
CA THR A 134 -2.97 -6.58 -26.23
C THR A 134 -2.25 -7.93 -26.26
N ALA A 135 -2.56 -8.76 -27.26
CA ALA A 135 -1.91 -10.06 -27.43
C ALA A 135 -0.37 -9.94 -27.59
N ASP A 136 0.11 -8.93 -28.31
CA ASP A 136 1.53 -8.70 -28.53
C ASP A 136 2.23 -8.23 -27.24
N GLU A 137 1.59 -7.35 -26.47
CA GLU A 137 2.10 -6.89 -25.17
C GLU A 137 2.16 -8.03 -24.15
N TYR A 138 1.12 -8.87 -24.11
CA TYR A 138 1.07 -10.06 -23.26
C TYR A 138 2.16 -11.08 -23.63
N ALA A 139 2.35 -11.35 -24.92
CA ALA A 139 3.42 -12.22 -25.41
C ALA A 139 4.80 -11.69 -24.99
N ALA A 140 5.03 -10.38 -25.12
CA ALA A 140 6.26 -9.74 -24.67
C ALA A 140 6.43 -9.83 -23.15
N ALA A 141 5.37 -9.64 -22.37
CA ALA A 141 5.39 -9.75 -20.91
C ALA A 141 5.76 -11.17 -20.46
N THR A 142 5.11 -12.18 -21.02
CA THR A 142 5.38 -13.60 -20.74
C THR A 142 6.81 -14.00 -21.15
N ALA A 143 7.31 -13.49 -22.27
CA ALA A 143 8.70 -13.72 -22.68
C ALA A 143 9.71 -13.17 -21.66
N ARG A 144 9.42 -12.05 -20.98
CA ARG A 144 10.30 -11.51 -19.91
C ARG A 144 10.33 -12.42 -18.68
N VAL A 145 9.22 -13.07 -18.35
CA VAL A 145 9.12 -14.03 -17.23
C VAL A 145 10.00 -15.26 -17.47
N GLN A 146 10.18 -15.66 -18.74
CA GLN A 146 11.00 -16.83 -19.09
C GLN A 146 12.48 -16.52 -19.27
N ARG A 147 12.86 -15.25 -19.47
CA ARG A 147 14.27 -14.87 -19.61
C ARG A 147 14.99 -15.01 -18.26
N GLN A 148 16.03 -15.82 -18.24
CA GLN A 148 17.01 -15.79 -17.15
C GLN A 148 17.81 -14.49 -17.29
N SER A 149 17.89 -13.73 -16.18
CA SER A 149 18.81 -12.59 -16.05
C SER A 149 20.13 -13.11 -15.50
#